data_AF-A0A0K0D471-F1
#
_entry.id   AF-A0A0K0D471-F1
#
_cell.length_a   1.000
_cell.length_b   1.000
_cell.length_c   1.000
_cell.angle_alpha   90.00
_cell.angle_beta   90.00
_cell.angle_gamma   90.00
#
_symmetry.space_group_name_H-M   'P 1'
#
loop_
_entity.id
_entity.type
_entity.pdbx_description
1 polymer ?
#
loop_
_entity_poly.entity_id
_entity_poly.type
_entity_poly.pdbx_seq_one_letter_code
_entity_poly.pdbx_strand_id
1 'polypeptide(L)'
;MTMLGVSRFTQVRDGIRSSDLLQRSKIKDAVLYAKPSKIRWAGHVMRMNDNRWTRAVSDWIPRDDKRTAERPQTRWSEFFTKSRKERYDVRRVSKTRRTHWATLARDREKWRVYWRPLESLDDQRDYR
;
A
#
# COMPACT_ATOMS: atom_id res chain seq x y z
N MET A 1 24.45 -12.09 12.42
CA MET A 1 24.81 -10.65 12.40
C MET A 1 23.51 -9.85 12.31
N THR A 2 23.06 -9.18 13.39
CA THR A 2 21.93 -8.25 13.30
C THR A 2 22.41 -6.93 12.71
N MET A 3 21.62 -6.34 11.80
CA MET A 3 21.98 -5.14 11.03
C MET A 3 22.40 -3.92 11.89
N LEU A 4 22.02 -3.91 13.18
CA LEU A 4 22.30 -2.83 14.14
C LEU A 4 23.27 -3.23 15.25
N GLY A 5 23.85 -4.43 15.22
CA GLY A 5 24.72 -4.95 16.30
C GLY A 5 24.01 -5.20 17.64
N VAL A 6 22.70 -4.89 17.75
CA VAL A 6 21.89 -5.16 18.94
C VAL A 6 21.43 -6.61 18.89
N SER A 7 21.79 -7.39 19.91
CA SER A 7 21.27 -8.74 20.11
C SER A 7 19.91 -8.70 20.82
N ARG A 8 19.12 -9.77 20.71
CA ARG A 8 17.84 -9.86 21.44
C ARG A 8 18.04 -9.76 22.96
N PHE A 9 19.16 -10.26 23.48
CA PHE A 9 19.51 -10.18 24.89
C PHE A 9 19.76 -8.74 25.35
N THR A 10 20.58 -7.99 24.60
CA THR A 10 20.84 -6.56 24.88
C THR A 10 19.58 -5.72 24.70
N GLN A 11 18.72 -6.06 23.73
CA GLN A 11 17.46 -5.36 23.53
C GLN A 11 16.53 -5.45 24.74
N VAL A 12 16.37 -6.66 25.31
CA VAL A 12 15.52 -6.88 26.49
C VAL A 12 16.14 -6.26 27.74
N ARG A 13 17.45 -6.46 27.96
CA ARG A 13 18.17 -5.91 29.13
C ARG A 13 18.11 -4.39 29.19
N ASP A 14 18.31 -3.73 28.05
CA ASP A 14 18.39 -2.27 27.97
C ASP A 14 17.02 -1.63 27.68
N GLY A 15 15.93 -2.43 27.67
CA GLY A 15 14.56 -1.95 27.47
C GLY A 15 14.29 -1.31 26.10
N ILE A 16 15.09 -1.66 25.08
CA ILE A 16 15.06 -1.03 23.76
C ILE A 16 13.80 -1.47 23.00
N ARG A 17 12.93 -0.51 22.66
CA ARG A 17 11.69 -0.78 21.95
C ARG A 17 11.95 -1.00 20.46
N SER A 18 11.00 -1.65 19.80
CA SER A 18 11.07 -1.82 18.34
C SER A 18 11.09 -0.49 17.59
N SER A 19 10.43 0.56 18.12
CA SER A 19 10.46 1.92 17.58
C SER A 19 11.88 2.49 17.56
N ASP A 20 12.65 2.22 18.60
CA ASP A 20 14.00 2.77 18.78
C ASP A 20 14.97 2.10 17.81
N LEU A 21 14.80 0.80 17.56
CA LEU A 21 15.54 0.08 16.52
C LEU A 21 15.19 0.59 15.11
N LEU A 22 13.91 0.85 14.83
CA LEU A 22 13.48 1.41 13.55
C LEU A 22 14.10 2.80 13.33
N GLN A 23 14.06 3.66 14.34
CA GLN A 23 14.69 4.99 14.30
C GLN A 23 16.20 4.90 14.07
N ARG A 24 16.90 3.98 14.76
CA ARG A 24 18.34 3.76 14.58
C ARG A 24 18.69 3.21 13.19
N SER A 25 17.83 2.37 12.64
CA SER A 25 18.06 1.72 11.33
C SER A 25 17.89 2.65 10.14
N LYS A 26 17.17 3.77 10.31
CA LYS A 26 16.75 4.65 9.19
C LYS A 26 16.01 3.89 8.08
N ILE A 27 15.52 2.67 8.37
CA ILE A 27 14.78 1.85 7.41
C ILE A 27 13.37 2.42 7.33
N LYS A 28 12.92 2.67 6.10
CA LYS A 28 11.56 3.14 5.83
C LYS A 28 10.55 2.12 6.37
N ASP A 29 9.50 2.61 7.02
CA ASP A 29 8.44 1.76 7.54
C ASP A 29 7.89 0.87 6.41
N ALA A 30 7.96 -0.45 6.61
CA ALA A 30 7.59 -1.43 5.61
C ALA A 30 6.11 -1.31 5.20
N VAL A 31 5.23 -0.90 6.13
CA VAL A 31 3.80 -0.67 5.87
C VAL A 31 3.61 0.58 5.03
N LEU A 32 4.37 1.66 5.32
CA LEU A 32 4.36 2.88 4.51
C LEU A 32 4.84 2.61 3.09
N TYR A 33 5.92 1.83 2.92
CA TYR A 33 6.45 1.45 1.62
C TYR A 33 5.55 0.45 0.84
N ALA A 34 4.90 -0.46 1.55
CA ALA A 34 4.03 -1.47 0.94
C ALA A 34 2.81 -0.86 0.25
N LYS A 35 2.22 0.21 0.80
CA LYS A 35 1.02 0.85 0.25
C LYS A 35 1.20 1.39 -1.18
N PRO A 36 2.15 2.31 -1.48
CA PRO A 36 2.37 2.80 -2.84
C PRO A 36 2.86 1.69 -3.77
N SER A 37 3.69 0.77 -3.29
CA SER A 37 4.15 -0.38 -4.06
C SER A 37 2.99 -1.26 -4.53
N LYS A 38 2.01 -1.51 -3.65
CA LYS A 38 0.77 -2.26 -3.96
C LYS A 38 -0.09 -1.56 -5.02
N ILE A 39 -0.19 -0.22 -4.95
CA ILE A 39 -0.90 0.60 -5.96
C ILE A 39 -0.14 0.56 -7.30
N ARG A 40 1.18 0.73 -7.29
CA ARG A 40 2.02 0.68 -8.50
C ARG A 40 1.92 -0.68 -9.20
N TRP A 41 1.96 -1.76 -8.44
CA TRP A 41 1.77 -3.13 -8.93
C TRP A 41 0.41 -3.32 -9.60
N ALA A 42 -0.68 -2.87 -8.97
CA ALA A 42 -2.01 -3.01 -9.56
C ALA A 42 -2.18 -2.23 -10.87
N GLY A 43 -1.56 -1.05 -10.96
CA GLY A 43 -1.48 -0.31 -12.21
C GLY A 43 -0.68 -1.02 -13.29
N HIS A 44 0.39 -1.73 -12.91
CA HIS A 44 1.15 -2.56 -13.84
C HIS A 44 0.31 -3.74 -14.32
N VAL A 45 -0.34 -4.48 -13.42
CA VAL A 45 -1.23 -5.60 -13.73
C VAL A 45 -2.33 -5.22 -14.71
N MET A 46 -2.98 -4.07 -14.51
CA MET A 46 -4.07 -3.63 -15.40
C MET A 46 -3.62 -3.19 -16.80
N ARG A 47 -2.32 -2.95 -16.99
CA ARG A 47 -1.72 -2.59 -18.28
C ARG A 47 -1.01 -3.76 -18.96
N MET A 48 -0.89 -4.91 -18.28
CA MET A 48 -0.38 -6.11 -18.92
C MET A 48 -1.38 -6.59 -19.99
N ASN A 49 -0.86 -6.95 -21.16
CA ASN A 49 -1.63 -7.54 -22.26
C ASN A 49 -1.98 -9.02 -21.99
N ASP A 50 -1.30 -9.62 -21.01
CA ASP A 50 -1.49 -11.00 -20.61
C ASP A 50 -2.75 -11.15 -19.75
N ASN A 51 -3.75 -11.86 -20.27
CA ASN A 51 -5.00 -12.21 -19.58
C ASN A 51 -4.79 -13.27 -18.48
N ARG A 52 -3.58 -13.41 -17.94
CA ARG A 52 -3.21 -14.43 -16.94
C ARG A 52 -3.97 -14.21 -15.62
N TRP A 53 -4.06 -15.29 -14.84
CA TRP A 53 -4.67 -15.39 -13.50
C TRP A 53 -4.50 -14.13 -12.62
N THR A 54 -3.35 -13.44 -12.70
CA THR A 54 -3.05 -12.21 -11.96
C THR A 54 -4.11 -11.11 -12.12
N ARG A 55 -4.63 -10.91 -13.34
CA ARG A 55 -5.68 -9.91 -13.61
C ARG A 55 -7.02 -10.39 -13.05
N ALA A 56 -7.35 -11.66 -13.28
CA ALA A 56 -8.57 -12.28 -12.78
C ALA A 56 -8.67 -12.24 -11.26
N VAL A 57 -7.58 -12.51 -10.52
CA VAL A 57 -7.55 -12.42 -9.05
C VAL A 57 -7.67 -10.98 -8.54
N SER A 58 -7.08 -10.03 -9.25
CA SER A 58 -7.12 -8.62 -8.85
C SER A 58 -8.52 -8.02 -9.01
N ASP A 59 -9.20 -8.39 -10.10
CA ASP A 59 -10.59 -8.00 -10.39
C ASP A 59 -11.63 -8.96 -9.76
N TRP A 60 -11.18 -10.03 -9.08
CA TRP A 60 -12.07 -11.08 -8.58
C TRP A 60 -13.09 -10.52 -7.60
N ILE A 61 -14.36 -10.74 -7.91
CA ILE A 61 -15.49 -10.46 -7.04
C ILE A 61 -15.83 -11.80 -6.35
N PRO A 62 -15.58 -11.95 -5.04
CA PRO A 62 -16.01 -13.15 -4.33
C PRO A 62 -17.54 -13.23 -4.35
N ARG A 63 -18.06 -14.45 -4.47
CA ARG A 63 -19.50 -14.74 -4.29
C ARG A 63 -19.91 -14.30 -2.87
N ASP A 64 -21.19 -14.07 -2.63
CA ASP A 64 -21.73 -13.58 -1.35
C ASP A 64 -21.72 -14.64 -0.22
N ASP A 65 -20.73 -15.54 -0.22
CA ASP A 65 -20.54 -16.52 0.85
C ASP A 65 -19.87 -15.87 2.07
N LYS A 66 -20.47 -16.06 3.25
CA LYS A 66 -19.97 -15.55 4.53
C LYS A 66 -18.68 -16.28 4.91
N ARG A 67 -17.55 -15.58 4.97
CA ARG A 67 -16.29 -16.11 5.54
C ARG A 67 -16.21 -15.86 7.04
N THR A 68 -15.56 -16.77 7.76
CA THR A 68 -15.33 -16.74 9.21
C THR A 68 -14.77 -15.40 9.71
N ALA A 69 -15.31 -14.93 10.84
CA ALA A 69 -15.14 -13.59 11.42
C ALA A 69 -13.70 -13.12 11.68
N GLU A 70 -12.69 -14.00 11.59
CA GLU A 70 -11.30 -13.70 11.93
C GLU A 70 -10.42 -13.31 10.74
N ARG A 71 -10.87 -13.48 9.49
CA ARG A 71 -10.13 -13.02 8.32
C ARG A 71 -10.75 -11.73 7.80
N PRO A 72 -10.01 -10.60 7.79
CA PRO A 72 -10.50 -9.38 7.15
C PRO A 72 -10.88 -9.68 5.71
N GLN A 73 -12.14 -9.42 5.35
CA GLN A 73 -12.63 -9.51 3.97
C GLN A 73 -12.07 -8.38 3.09
N THR A 74 -10.90 -7.80 3.41
CA THR A 74 -10.40 -6.63 2.69
C THR A 74 -10.01 -7.04 1.27
N ARG A 75 -10.97 -6.90 0.34
CA ARG A 75 -10.80 -7.25 -1.06
C ARG A 75 -9.67 -6.39 -1.65
N TRP A 76 -8.93 -6.91 -2.63
CA TRP A 76 -7.93 -6.10 -3.35
C TRP A 76 -8.59 -4.86 -3.98
N SER A 77 -9.76 -5.04 -4.59
CA SER A 77 -10.60 -3.95 -5.11
C SER A 77 -11.05 -2.95 -4.04
N GLU A 78 -11.38 -3.40 -2.83
CA GLU A 78 -11.75 -2.54 -1.70
C GLU A 78 -10.56 -1.73 -1.20
N PHE A 79 -9.36 -2.32 -1.14
CA PHE A 79 -8.13 -1.60 -0.83
C PHE A 79 -7.91 -0.44 -1.82
N PHE A 80 -8.04 -0.68 -3.13
CA PHE A 80 -7.89 0.37 -4.14
C PHE A 80 -9.02 1.40 -4.09
N THR A 81 -10.25 0.96 -3.78
CA THR A 81 -11.39 1.86 -3.63
C THR A 81 -11.22 2.76 -2.40
N LYS A 82 -10.73 2.21 -1.28
CA LYS A 82 -10.48 2.93 -0.03
C LYS A 82 -9.32 3.92 -0.17
N SER A 83 -8.18 3.48 -0.70
CA SER A 83 -7.02 4.37 -0.91
C SER A 83 -7.34 5.52 -1.86
N ARG A 84 -8.22 5.28 -2.84
CA ARG A 84 -8.76 6.34 -3.71
C ARG A 84 -9.65 7.32 -2.96
N LYS A 85 -10.57 6.83 -2.12
CA LYS A 85 -11.46 7.68 -1.30
C LYS A 85 -10.66 8.56 -0.34
N GLU A 86 -9.71 7.99 0.39
CA GLU A 86 -8.81 8.72 1.29
C GLU A 86 -8.10 9.88 0.57
N ARG A 87 -7.73 9.69 -0.70
CA ARG A 87 -7.07 10.72 -1.53
C ARG A 87 -8.02 11.80 -2.06
N TYR A 88 -9.26 11.46 -2.38
CA TYR A 88 -10.27 12.46 -2.77
C TYR A 88 -10.63 13.38 -1.61
N ASP A 89 -10.77 12.83 -0.41
CA ASP A 89 -11.04 13.62 0.80
C ASP A 89 -9.90 14.61 1.09
N VAL A 90 -8.63 14.21 0.88
CA VAL A 90 -7.47 15.11 0.99
C VAL A 90 -7.44 16.20 -0.09
N ARG A 91 -7.95 15.92 -1.30
CA ARG A 91 -7.84 16.82 -2.47
C ARG A 91 -9.09 17.68 -2.72
N ARG A 92 -10.15 17.54 -1.90
CA ARG A 92 -11.47 18.21 -2.06
C ARG A 92 -12.07 18.09 -3.49
N VAL A 93 -11.72 17.02 -4.21
CA VAL A 93 -12.26 16.77 -5.56
C VAL A 93 -13.57 16.01 -5.41
N SER A 94 -14.60 16.44 -6.15
CA SER A 94 -15.95 15.89 -6.07
C SER A 94 -15.98 14.36 -6.25
N LYS A 95 -16.77 13.71 -5.37
CA LYS A 95 -16.94 12.24 -5.26
C LYS A 95 -17.55 11.57 -6.50
N THR A 96 -17.80 12.33 -7.57
CA THR A 96 -18.74 12.05 -8.66
C THR A 96 -18.22 11.12 -9.75
N ARG A 97 -16.98 10.62 -9.68
CA ARG A 97 -16.52 9.56 -10.60
C ARG A 97 -16.46 8.20 -9.90
N ARG A 98 -17.59 7.49 -9.93
CA ARG A 98 -17.74 6.07 -9.56
C ARG A 98 -17.12 5.13 -10.60
N THR A 99 -16.08 5.57 -11.31
CA THR A 99 -15.40 4.75 -12.32
C THR A 99 -14.68 3.59 -11.62
N HIS A 100 -14.77 2.37 -12.14
CA HIS A 100 -14.04 1.22 -11.59
C HIS A 100 -12.53 1.51 -11.59
N TRP A 101 -11.81 1.11 -10.53
CA TRP A 101 -10.40 1.44 -10.35
C TRP A 101 -9.52 0.88 -11.48
N ALA A 102 -9.88 -0.28 -12.04
CA ALA A 102 -9.16 -0.88 -13.17
C ALA A 102 -9.15 0.02 -14.42
N THR A 103 -10.24 0.78 -14.65
CA THR A 103 -10.31 1.73 -15.78
C THR A 103 -9.33 2.88 -15.60
N LEU A 104 -9.16 3.37 -14.37
CA LEU A 104 -8.18 4.41 -14.05
C LEU A 104 -6.75 3.87 -14.07
N ALA A 105 -6.56 2.61 -13.66
CA ALA A 105 -5.26 1.95 -13.60
C ALA A 105 -4.65 1.67 -14.98
N ARG A 106 -5.48 1.54 -16.03
CA ARG A 106 -5.03 1.47 -17.43
C ARG A 106 -4.36 2.75 -17.90
N ASP A 107 -4.86 3.90 -17.46
CA ASP A 107 -4.26 5.19 -17.77
C ASP A 107 -3.11 5.47 -16.79
N ARG A 108 -1.88 5.31 -17.29
CA ARG A 108 -0.67 5.46 -16.47
C ARG A 108 -0.58 6.84 -15.80
N GLU A 109 -0.99 7.90 -16.48
CA GLU A 109 -0.86 9.27 -15.99
C GLU A 109 -1.90 9.55 -14.90
N LYS A 110 -3.14 9.11 -15.11
CA LYS A 110 -4.17 9.16 -14.06
C LYS A 110 -3.82 8.29 -12.86
N TRP A 111 -3.20 7.12 -13.09
CA TRP A 111 -2.83 6.20 -12.02
C TRP A 111 -1.66 6.70 -11.16
N ARG A 112 -0.71 7.42 -11.77
CA ARG A 112 0.48 7.99 -11.12
C ARG A 112 0.14 8.88 -9.93
N VAL A 113 -0.97 9.61 -10.03
CA VAL A 113 -1.49 10.50 -9.00
C VAL A 113 -1.81 9.78 -7.69
N TYR A 114 -2.02 8.46 -7.69
CA TYR A 114 -2.38 7.69 -6.48
C TYR A 114 -1.19 7.09 -5.73
N TRP A 115 0.00 7.01 -6.34
CA TRP A 115 1.19 6.46 -5.67
C TRP A 115 2.39 7.42 -5.60
N ARG A 116 2.57 8.38 -6.52
CA ARG A 116 3.73 9.31 -6.49
C ARG A 116 3.83 10.21 -5.23
N PRO A 117 2.75 10.82 -4.73
CA PRO A 117 2.82 11.64 -3.51
C PRO A 117 3.26 10.87 -2.24
N LEU A 118 3.11 9.54 -2.21
CA LEU A 118 3.61 8.73 -1.10
C LEU A 118 5.14 8.65 -1.13
N GLU A 119 5.73 8.58 -2.32
CA GLU A 119 7.19 8.64 -2.54
C GLU A 119 7.77 10.00 -2.09
N SER A 120 7.08 11.11 -2.39
CA SER A 120 7.56 12.48 -2.07
C SER A 120 7.40 12.89 -0.60
N LEU A 121 6.40 12.36 0.13
CA LEU A 121 6.28 12.59 1.58
C LEU A 121 7.38 11.88 2.37
N ASP A 122 7.90 10.79 1.80
CA ASP A 122 8.98 10.01 2.38
C ASP A 122 10.34 10.70 2.17
N ASP A 123 10.59 11.29 0.99
CA ASP A 123 11.87 11.95 0.68
C ASP A 123 12.12 13.24 1.50
N GLN A 124 11.07 13.93 1.97
CA GLN A 124 11.23 15.13 2.82
C GLN A 124 11.58 14.82 4.28
N ARG A 125 11.45 13.57 4.75
CA ARG A 125 11.82 13.18 6.13
C ARG A 125 13.28 12.73 6.28
N ASP A 126 13.97 12.50 5.17
CA ASP A 126 15.36 12.02 5.14
C ASP A 126 16.42 13.14 5.36
N TYR A 127 16.01 14.39 5.63
CA TYR A 127 16.90 15.56 5.76
C TYR A 127 16.83 16.33 7.10
N ARG A 128 16.48 15.69 8.22
CA ARG A 128 16.56 16.35 9.53
C ARG A 128 17.21 15.50 10.61
#